data_AF-A0AA38BPE6-F1
#
_entry.id   AF-A0AA38BPE6-F1
#
_cell.length_a   1.000
_cell.length_b   1.000
_cell.length_c   1.000
_cell.angle_alpha   90.00
_cell.angle_beta   90.00
_cell.angle_gamma   90.00
#
_symmetry.space_group_name_H-M   'P 1'
#
loop_
_entity.id
_entity.type
_entity.pdbx_description
1 polymer ?
#
loop_
_entity_poly.entity_id
_entity_poly.type
_entity_poly.pdbx_seq_one_letter_code
_entity_poly.pdbx_strand_id
1 'polypeptide(L)'
;FLKAKCLMNAEVALILEKKFDQLQQASEDASSQVSQVFERSLHYVTRFSRYKNPDAVKQVRDVLSRHALSEFELCVIGNLCPDTAEEAKAMVPSLK
;
A
#
# COMPACT_ATOMS: atom_id res chain seq x y z
N PHE A 1 14.39 -10.71 -3.19
CA PHE A 1 12.97 -10.55 -2.80
C PHE A 1 11.99 -11.49 -3.51
N LEU A 2 12.44 -12.56 -4.18
CA LEU A 2 11.58 -13.45 -5.00
C LEU A 2 10.48 -14.22 -4.23
N LYS A 3 10.59 -14.31 -2.90
CA LYS A 3 9.61 -14.94 -2.00
C LYS A 3 8.86 -13.93 -1.12
N ALA A 4 9.13 -12.64 -1.29
CA ALA A 4 8.50 -11.60 -0.47
C ALA A 4 7.10 -11.32 -0.99
N LYS A 5 6.15 -11.13 -0.08
CA LYS A 5 4.86 -10.50 -0.41
C LYS A 5 5.05 -8.99 -0.46
N CYS A 6 4.54 -8.37 -1.51
CA CYS A 6 4.57 -6.92 -1.64
C CYS A 6 3.32 -6.35 -0.94
N LEU A 7 3.41 -5.13 -0.41
CA LEU A 7 2.28 -4.41 0.17
C LEU A 7 1.96 -3.18 -0.70
N MET A 8 0.68 -2.97 -0.97
CA MET A 8 0.17 -1.77 -1.61
C MET A 8 0.28 -0.58 -0.64
N ASN A 9 0.39 0.63 -1.17
CA ASN A 9 0.43 1.87 -0.38
C ASN A 9 -0.76 1.95 0.58
N ALA A 10 -1.93 1.50 0.13
CA ALA A 10 -3.14 1.49 0.95
C ALA A 10 -3.08 0.51 2.12
N GLU A 11 -2.46 -0.66 1.93
CA GLU A 11 -2.26 -1.62 3.03
C GLU A 11 -1.23 -1.08 4.03
N VAL A 12 -0.15 -0.47 3.54
CA VAL A 12 0.86 0.16 4.38
C VAL A 12 0.25 1.32 5.18
N ALA A 13 -0.62 2.13 4.57
CA ALA A 13 -1.34 3.20 5.28
C ALA A 13 -2.13 2.65 6.47
N LEU A 14 -2.96 1.63 6.26
CA LEU A 14 -3.76 1.02 7.32
C LEU A 14 -2.90 0.43 8.45
N ILE A 15 -1.77 -0.20 8.10
CA ILE A 15 -0.85 -0.78 9.08
C ILE A 15 -0.18 0.32 9.91
N LEU A 16 0.31 1.38 9.26
CA LEU A 16 1.00 2.48 9.93
C LEU A 16 0.02 3.31 10.78
N GLU A 17 -1.18 3.60 10.29
CA GLU A 17 -2.24 4.30 11.04
C GLU A 17 -2.60 3.51 12.30
N LYS A 18 -2.88 2.21 12.17
CA LYS A 18 -3.16 1.35 13.33
C LYS A 18 -2.00 1.31 14.32
N LYS A 19 -0.75 1.29 13.84
CA LYS A 19 0.42 1.31 14.71
C LYS A 19 0.56 2.65 15.43
N PHE A 20 0.24 3.75 14.76
CA PHE A 20 0.27 5.09 15.35
C PHE A 20 -0.80 5.25 16.42
N ASP A 21 -2.02 4.77 16.19
CA ASP A 21 -3.10 4.77 17.19
C ASP A 21 -2.73 3.98 18.45
N GLN A 22 -2.08 2.83 18.29
CA GLN A 22 -1.58 2.04 19.43
C GLN A 22 -0.53 2.79 20.25
N LEU A 23 0.34 3.57 19.59
CA LEU A 23 1.33 4.38 20.28
C LEU A 23 0.67 5.53 21.05
N GLN A 24 -0.35 6.17 20.48
CA GLN A 24 -1.13 7.21 21.16
C GLN A 24 -1.87 6.69 22.39
N GLN A 25 -2.40 5.47 22.32
CA GLN A 25 -3.07 4.85 23.48
C GLN A 25 -2.08 4.47 24.59
N ALA A 26 -0.81 4.21 24.25
CA ALA A 26 0.21 3.79 25.20
C ALA A 26 0.93 4.97 25.88
N SER A 27 0.96 6.15 25.25
CA SER A 27 1.66 7.34 25.72
C SER A 27 1.02 8.60 25.16
N GLU A 28 0.83 9.63 25.98
CA GLU A 28 0.36 10.95 25.53
C GLU A 28 1.33 11.61 24.53
N ASP A 29 2.61 11.22 24.55
CA ASP A 29 3.66 11.80 23.70
C ASP A 29 4.11 10.82 22.59
N ALA A 30 3.14 10.23 21.90
CA ALA A 30 3.40 9.27 20.82
C ALA A 30 4.26 9.86 19.69
N SER A 31 4.14 11.16 19.42
CA SER A 31 4.93 11.86 18.41
C SER A 31 6.44 11.82 18.69
N SER A 32 6.87 11.79 19.96
CA SER A 32 8.30 11.69 20.28
C SER A 32 8.85 10.27 20.14
N GLN A 33 7.97 9.25 20.06
CA GLN A 33 8.36 7.84 19.95
C GLN A 33 8.44 7.34 18.50
N VAL A 34 7.91 8.09 17.53
CA VAL A 34 7.95 7.69 16.12
C VAL A 34 9.21 8.17 15.45
N SER A 35 9.84 7.27 14.67
CA SER A 35 11.03 7.65 13.91
C SER A 35 10.65 8.57 12.74
N GLN A 36 11.60 9.40 12.31
CA GLN A 36 11.41 10.23 11.12
C GLN A 36 11.05 9.41 9.86
N VAL A 37 11.55 8.17 9.75
CA VAL A 37 11.21 7.27 8.65
C VAL A 37 9.74 6.86 8.72
N PHE A 38 9.22 6.60 9.91
CA PHE A 38 7.81 6.26 10.10
C PHE A 38 6.91 7.44 9.71
N GLU A 39 7.19 8.64 10.21
CA GLU A 39 6.40 9.83 9.90
C GLU A 39 6.37 10.12 8.41
N ARG A 40 7.53 10.09 7.74
CA ARG A 40 7.63 10.31 6.30
C ARG A 40 6.91 9.22 5.50
N SER A 41 7.02 7.96 5.94
CA SER A 41 6.34 6.84 5.29
C SER A 41 4.82 6.97 5.44
N LEU A 42 4.33 7.25 6.65
CA LEU A 42 2.91 7.47 6.94
C LEU A 42 2.38 8.63 6.09
N HIS A 43 3.07 9.77 6.07
CA HIS A 43 2.67 10.91 5.25
C HIS A 43 2.59 10.56 3.76
N TYR A 44 3.57 9.84 3.23
CA TYR A 44 3.58 9.39 1.84
C TYR A 44 2.39 8.48 1.54
N VAL A 45 2.17 7.44 2.34
CA VAL A 45 1.13 6.46 2.07
C VAL A 45 -0.27 7.04 2.31
N THR A 46 -0.47 7.92 3.29
CA THR A 46 -1.75 8.62 3.48
C THR A 46 -2.05 9.55 2.30
N ARG A 47 -1.02 10.16 1.69
CA ARG A 47 -1.18 11.02 0.51
C ARG A 47 -1.46 10.24 -0.78
N PHE A 48 -0.74 9.15 -1.00
CA PHE A 48 -0.77 8.39 -2.26
C PHE A 48 -1.63 7.12 -2.20
N SER A 49 -2.22 6.80 -1.05
CA SER A 49 -3.21 5.73 -0.97
C SER A 49 -4.44 6.10 -1.79
N ARG A 50 -4.75 5.26 -2.79
CA ARG A 50 -5.96 5.39 -3.60
C ARG A 50 -7.22 4.94 -2.87
N TYR A 51 -7.07 4.07 -1.87
CA TYR A 51 -8.17 3.42 -1.16
C TYR A 51 -8.08 3.74 0.33
N LYS A 52 -9.11 4.40 0.87
CA LYS A 52 -9.17 4.74 2.30
C LYS A 52 -9.99 3.74 3.11
N ASN A 53 -10.89 3.01 2.46
CA ASN A 53 -11.72 2.02 3.13
C ASN A 53 -10.97 0.68 3.24
N PRO A 54 -10.76 0.12 4.44
CA PRO A 54 -10.13 -1.19 4.63
C PRO A 54 -10.77 -2.32 3.82
N ASP A 55 -12.10 -2.33 3.69
CA ASP A 55 -12.82 -3.34 2.91
C ASP A 55 -12.55 -3.20 1.42
N ALA A 56 -12.39 -1.96 0.93
CA ALA A 56 -12.03 -1.71 -0.46
C ALA A 56 -10.59 -2.18 -0.75
N VAL A 57 -9.65 -1.91 0.17
CA VAL A 57 -8.26 -2.40 0.06
C VAL A 57 -8.23 -3.92 -0.07
N LYS A 58 -8.97 -4.62 0.81
CA LYS A 58 -9.07 -6.08 0.78
C LYS A 58 -9.69 -6.58 -0.52
N GLN A 59 -10.78 -5.96 -0.99
CA GLN A 59 -11.43 -6.34 -2.24
C GLN A 59 -10.49 -6.16 -3.44
N VAL A 60 -9.76 -5.05 -3.53
CA VAL A 60 -8.79 -4.81 -4.59
C VAL A 60 -7.70 -5.87 -4.57
N ARG A 61 -7.16 -6.19 -3.38
CA ARG A 61 -6.17 -7.26 -3.22
C ARG A 61 -6.73 -8.60 -3.70
N ASP A 62 -7.93 -8.96 -3.26
CA ASP A 62 -8.58 -10.23 -3.60
C ASP A 62 -8.87 -10.35 -5.10
N VAL A 63 -9.28 -9.26 -5.75
CA VAL A 63 -9.51 -9.23 -7.20
C VAL A 63 -8.20 -9.42 -7.96
N LEU A 64 -7.17 -8.62 -7.66
CA LEU A 64 -5.89 -8.71 -8.37
C LEU A 64 -5.20 -10.05 -8.15
N SER A 65 -5.37 -10.66 -6.97
CA SER A 65 -4.77 -11.96 -6.64
C SER A 65 -5.40 -13.14 -7.40
N ARG A 66 -6.56 -12.96 -8.03
CA ARG A 66 -7.18 -13.97 -8.90
C ARG A 66 -6.52 -14.05 -10.28
N HIS A 67 -5.73 -13.04 -10.64
CA HIS A 67 -5.00 -12.99 -11.90
C HIS A 67 -3.58 -13.54 -11.73
N ALA A 68 -3.01 -14.04 -12.83
CA ALA A 68 -1.64 -14.57 -12.86
C ALA A 68 -0.59 -13.42 -12.88
N LEU A 69 -0.61 -12.59 -11.85
CA LEU A 69 0.31 -11.48 -11.63
C LEU A 69 1.34 -11.88 -10.58
N SER A 70 2.59 -11.48 -10.76
CA SER A 70 3.57 -11.52 -9.66
C SER A 70 3.20 -10.49 -8.57
N GLU A 71 3.67 -10.72 -7.34
CA GLU A 71 3.43 -9.81 -6.20
C GLU A 71 3.81 -8.36 -6.51
N PHE A 72 4.88 -8.16 -7.28
CA PHE A 72 5.33 -6.85 -7.71
C PHE A 72 4.34 -6.20 -8.68
N GLU A 73 3.94 -6.90 -9.74
CA GLU A 73 3.03 -6.38 -10.76
C GLU A 73 1.67 -6.03 -10.15
N LEU A 74 1.16 -6.90 -9.26
CA LEU A 74 -0.06 -6.66 -8.50
C LEU A 74 0.02 -5.35 -7.73
N CYS A 75 1.10 -5.13 -6.97
CA CYS A 75 1.22 -3.93 -6.16
C CYS A 75 1.41 -2.67 -7.01
N VAL A 76 2.12 -2.76 -8.14
CA VAL A 76 2.28 -1.61 -9.05
C VAL A 76 0.93 -1.23 -9.66
N ILE A 77 0.16 -2.19 -10.17
CA ILE A 77 -1.19 -1.93 -10.71
C ILE A 77 -2.11 -1.37 -9.61
N GLY A 78 -2.12 -1.99 -8.43
CA GLY A 78 -2.94 -1.55 -7.30
C GLY A 78 -2.61 -0.14 -6.80
N ASN A 79 -1.34 0.28 -6.90
CA ASN A 79 -0.90 1.62 -6.48
C ASN A 79 -1.11 2.69 -7.57
N LEU A 80 -0.77 2.37 -8.81
CA LEU A 80 -0.77 3.33 -9.91
C LEU A 80 -2.15 3.50 -10.53
N CYS A 81 -2.97 2.44 -10.53
CA CYS A 81 -4.33 2.42 -11.08
C CYS A 81 -4.37 2.93 -12.54
N PRO A 82 -3.73 2.22 -13.49
CA PRO A 82 -3.74 2.61 -14.90
C PRO A 82 -5.18 2.57 -15.45
N ASP A 83 -5.50 3.53 -16.32
CA ASP A 83 -6.83 3.65 -16.94
C ASP A 83 -6.99 2.73 -18.16
N THR A 84 -5.87 2.40 -18.81
CA THR A 84 -5.84 1.59 -20.04
C THR A 84 -4.85 0.42 -19.95
N ALA A 85 -5.08 -0.62 -20.76
CA ALA A 85 -4.18 -1.76 -20.83
C ALA A 85 -2.80 -1.35 -21.39
N GLU A 86 -2.78 -0.41 -22.33
CA GLU A 86 -1.56 0.16 -22.92
C GLU A 86 -0.73 0.90 -21.87
N GLU A 87 -1.36 1.70 -21.02
CA GLU A 87 -0.69 2.36 -19.90
C GLU A 87 -0.14 1.34 -18.90
N ALA A 88 -0.94 0.32 -18.54
CA ALA A 88 -0.50 -0.74 -17.64
C ALA A 88 0.75 -1.45 -18.17
N LYS A 89 0.78 -1.77 -19.48
CA LYS A 89 1.94 -2.39 -20.16
C LYS A 89 3.13 -1.44 -20.25
N ALA A 90 2.90 -0.14 -20.46
CA ALA A 90 3.96 0.85 -20.46
C ALA A 90 4.60 1.03 -19.07
N MET A 91 3.80 1.00 -18.00
CA MET A 91 4.27 1.09 -16.62
C MET A 91 4.93 -0.20 -16.12
N VAL A 92 4.41 -1.35 -16.55
CA VAL A 92 4.86 -2.67 -16.12
C VAL A 92 5.17 -3.52 -17.36
N PRO A 93 6.36 -3.36 -17.97
CA PRO A 93 6.71 -4.04 -19.23
C PRO A 93 6.76 -5.58 -19.14
N SER A 94 6.72 -6.15 -17.93
CA SER A 94 6.64 -7.60 -17.73
C SER A 94 5.22 -8.15 -17.96
N LEU A 95 4.19 -7.29 -17.97
CA LEU A 95 2.84 -7.65 -18.38
C LEU A 95 2.82 -7.92 -19.89
N LYS A 96 2.30 -9.08 -20.27
CA LYS A 96 2.18 -9.48 -21.69
C LYS A 96 0.92 -8.92 -22.34
#